data_AF-A0A1I0KA43-F1
#
_entry.id   AF-A0A1I0KA43-F1
#
_cell.length_a   1.000
_cell.length_b   1.000
_cell.length_c   1.000
_cell.angle_alpha   90.00
_cell.angle_beta   90.00
_cell.angle_gamma   90.00
#
_symmetry.space_group_name_H-M   'P 1'
#
loop_
_entity.id
_entity.type
_entity.pdbx_description
1 polymer ?
#
loop_
_entity_poly.entity_id
_entity_poly.type
_entity_poly.pdbx_seq_one_letter_code
_entity_poly.pdbx_strand_id
1 'polypeptide(L)'
;MVKKLLSALLALFILSSFPLTVLAGDLPTSTNTINWSTVEVFAYGSGTYKKSLGKVQEAGGQGAFGKEFTPSDGMGIQGFVLVLPRSSFPTTGKWKAQVSIQTSSTSLLLDRMYARGRVKRPNASDLSGQLPKIASDTIPPDFYTVTYNVNSQSLTSVEFFFPYAFPLYGTQRLNFSSVISFRDYESGNINNPVAPLPDASEQNQAIANSVQDTANNTAVLVQKQDTIIEQIVDTTQTISNQLHSFWDQLAGEFTNMYNKMNQHHSEDLAANRRNTEDIIDSQESNTTNIINNNNANTDKLANGYDKSRLDNSNAQLNDSIHNMQENEKQLMEDVSNNINSFRYDDYFTRIRGPLSDISYFLNHIYNNMK
;
A
#
# COMPACT_ATOMS: atom_id res chain seq x y z
N MET A 1 14.62 14.57 8.26
CA MET A 1 13.15 14.41 8.33
C MET A 1 12.74 13.03 8.85
N VAL A 2 13.34 11.94 8.34
CA VAL A 2 13.01 10.54 8.72
C VAL A 2 13.21 10.21 10.21
N LYS A 3 14.22 10.78 10.89
CA LYS A 3 14.45 10.55 12.33
C LYS A 3 13.35 11.11 13.24
N LYS A 4 12.72 12.24 12.89
CA LYS A 4 11.60 12.81 13.68
C LYS A 4 10.32 12.02 13.50
N LEU A 5 10.11 11.43 12.31
CA LEU A 5 8.97 10.55 12.04
C LEU A 5 9.11 9.20 12.79
N LEU A 6 10.33 8.68 12.89
CA LEU A 6 10.61 7.43 13.61
C LEU A 6 10.47 7.59 15.14
N SER A 7 10.84 8.74 15.70
CA SER A 7 10.63 9.04 17.12
C SER A 7 9.14 9.25 17.47
N ALA A 8 8.34 9.79 16.54
CA ALA A 8 6.90 9.93 16.72
C ALA A 8 6.18 8.58 16.62
N LEU A 9 6.61 7.69 15.72
CA LEU A 9 6.10 6.31 15.65
C LEU A 9 6.47 5.48 16.90
N LEU A 10 7.68 5.66 17.44
CA LEU A 10 8.12 4.96 18.65
C LEU A 10 7.36 5.43 19.90
N ALA A 11 7.01 6.73 19.98
CA ALA A 11 6.15 7.26 21.03
C ALA A 11 4.70 6.73 20.92
N LEU A 12 4.18 6.56 19.69
CA LEU A 12 2.88 5.92 19.45
C LEU A 12 2.89 4.42 19.81
N PHE A 13 4.00 3.72 19.55
CA PHE A 13 4.15 2.28 19.82
C PHE A 13 4.30 1.97 21.32
N ILE A 14 4.90 2.89 22.09
CA ILE A 14 5.01 2.78 23.55
C ILE A 14 3.66 3.05 24.22
N LEU A 15 2.80 3.90 23.64
CA LEU A 15 1.41 4.06 24.11
C LEU A 15 0.49 2.88 23.73
N SER A 16 0.79 2.14 22.65
CA SER A 16 0.00 0.98 22.22
C SER A 16 0.39 -0.34 22.88
N SER A 17 1.34 -0.33 23.83
CA SER A 17 1.88 -1.54 24.49
C SER A 17 1.16 -1.93 25.78
N PHE A 18 -0.03 -1.37 26.05
CA PHE A 18 -0.93 -1.87 27.09
C PHE A 18 -2.15 -2.54 26.45
N PRO A 19 -2.17 -3.87 26.24
CA PRO A 19 -3.41 -4.56 26.03
C PRO A 19 -3.93 -5.04 27.39
N LEU A 20 -5.07 -4.51 27.81
CA LEU A 20 -6.17 -5.35 28.28
C LEU A 20 -7.46 -4.52 28.32
N THR A 21 -8.13 -4.60 27.17
CA THR A 21 -9.57 -4.69 27.03
C THR A 21 -10.21 -5.32 28.28
N VAL A 22 -10.80 -4.48 29.13
CA VAL A 22 -11.90 -4.94 29.99
C VAL A 22 -13.15 -4.89 29.14
N LEU A 23 -13.58 -6.07 28.75
CA LEU A 23 -14.91 -6.47 28.29
C LEU A 23 -15.96 -5.34 28.40
N ALA A 24 -16.20 -4.65 27.30
CA ALA A 24 -17.38 -3.81 27.13
C ALA A 24 -18.59 -4.74 26.93
N GLY A 25 -19.07 -5.34 28.03
CA GLY A 25 -20.44 -5.82 28.09
C GLY A 25 -21.36 -4.60 28.18
N ASP A 26 -22.16 -4.38 27.13
CA ASP A 26 -23.30 -3.48 27.02
C ASP A 26 -23.28 -2.26 27.95
N LEU A 27 -22.68 -1.16 27.48
CA LEU A 27 -22.76 0.12 28.15
C LEU A 27 -23.57 1.12 27.31
N PRO A 28 -24.75 1.57 27.80
CA PRO A 28 -25.56 2.53 27.09
C PRO A 28 -24.85 3.89 27.00
N THR A 29 -25.12 4.55 25.88
CA THR A 29 -24.60 5.81 25.38
C THR A 29 -24.93 7.01 26.28
N SER A 30 -24.13 7.26 27.32
CA SER A 30 -24.01 8.57 28.02
C SER A 30 -22.90 8.57 29.09
N THR A 31 -21.67 8.14 28.79
CA THR A 31 -20.57 8.30 29.75
C THR A 31 -20.11 9.76 29.81
N ASN A 32 -20.57 10.51 30.81
CA ASN A 32 -20.04 11.84 31.10
C ASN A 32 -18.57 11.73 31.56
N THR A 33 -17.65 12.29 30.77
CA THR A 33 -16.21 12.30 31.05
C THR A 33 -15.90 13.12 32.30
N ILE A 34 -15.14 12.55 33.25
CA ILE A 34 -14.63 13.24 34.44
C ILE A 34 -13.61 14.29 34.01
N ASN A 35 -13.68 15.49 34.58
CA ASN A 35 -12.59 16.46 34.46
C ASN A 35 -11.48 16.14 35.47
N TRP A 36 -10.54 15.28 35.07
CA TRP A 36 -9.45 14.79 35.92
C TRP A 36 -8.53 15.89 36.46
N SER A 37 -8.35 16.99 35.72
CA SER A 37 -7.51 18.14 36.13
C SER A 37 -7.99 18.86 37.40
N THR A 38 -9.23 18.60 37.81
CA THR A 38 -9.85 19.19 39.01
C THR A 38 -9.83 18.24 40.21
N VAL A 39 -9.51 16.96 40.01
CA VAL A 39 -9.52 15.94 41.06
C VAL A 39 -8.25 16.05 41.89
N GLU A 40 -8.40 16.11 43.21
CA GLU A 40 -7.28 16.18 44.15
C GLU A 40 -7.12 14.89 44.94
N VAL A 41 -5.86 14.51 45.16
CA VAL A 41 -5.47 13.35 45.95
C VAL A 41 -4.99 13.81 47.31
N PHE A 42 -5.53 13.22 48.38
CA PHE A 42 -5.06 13.45 49.74
C PHE A 42 -4.64 12.13 50.39
N ALA A 43 -3.56 12.15 51.16
CA ALA A 43 -3.31 11.11 52.16
C ALA A 43 -4.12 11.45 53.42
N TYR A 44 -4.74 10.44 54.04
CA TYR A 44 -5.40 10.60 55.33
C TYR A 44 -4.88 9.58 56.35
N GLY A 45 -5.01 9.92 57.62
CA GLY A 45 -4.45 9.15 58.73
C GLY A 45 -5.27 9.32 59.99
N SER A 46 -4.71 8.89 61.12
CA SER A 46 -5.36 9.01 62.42
C SER A 46 -5.73 10.45 62.79
N GLY A 47 -6.86 10.62 63.47
CA GLY A 47 -7.34 11.93 63.92
C GLY A 47 -7.86 12.79 62.77
N THR A 48 -7.37 14.03 62.68
CA THR A 48 -7.74 15.00 61.64
C THR A 48 -6.74 15.07 60.49
N TYR A 49 -5.78 14.13 60.43
CA TYR A 49 -4.72 14.16 59.43
C TYR A 49 -5.27 13.93 58.03
N LYS A 50 -5.19 14.99 57.21
CA LYS A 50 -5.50 14.97 55.78
C LYS A 50 -4.53 15.93 55.08
N LYS A 51 -3.63 15.38 54.26
CA LYS A 51 -2.58 16.14 53.56
C LYS A 51 -2.78 16.04 52.05
N SER A 52 -2.86 17.18 51.38
CA SER A 52 -2.95 17.21 49.92
C SER A 52 -1.63 16.72 49.32
N LEU A 53 -1.73 15.76 48.40
CA LEU A 53 -0.59 15.23 47.66
C LEU A 53 -0.46 15.90 46.29
N GLY A 54 -1.58 16.32 45.69
CA GLY A 54 -1.59 17.03 44.41
C GLY A 54 -2.84 16.70 43.60
N LYS A 55 -2.83 17.14 42.34
CA LYS A 55 -3.91 16.87 41.38
C LYS A 55 -3.63 15.63 40.56
N VAL A 56 -4.69 14.96 40.13
CA VAL A 56 -4.63 13.85 39.18
C VAL A 56 -4.30 14.39 37.78
N GLN A 57 -3.51 13.64 37.01
CA GLN A 57 -3.20 13.95 35.62
C GLN A 57 -4.11 13.16 34.70
N GLU A 58 -4.57 13.79 33.62
CA GLU A 58 -5.36 13.10 32.60
C GLU A 58 -4.45 12.31 31.65
N ALA A 59 -4.69 11.02 31.49
CA ALA A 59 -3.95 10.11 30.64
C ALA A 59 -4.92 9.20 29.88
N GLY A 60 -5.25 9.54 28.63
CA GLY A 60 -6.08 8.69 27.75
C GLY A 60 -7.49 8.41 28.29
N GLY A 61 -8.15 9.39 28.91
CA GLY A 61 -9.47 9.25 29.53
C GLY A 61 -9.45 8.67 30.95
N GLN A 62 -8.27 8.31 31.46
CA GLN A 62 -8.05 7.85 32.83
C GLN A 62 -7.35 8.92 33.67
N GLY A 63 -7.52 8.86 34.98
CA GLY A 63 -6.77 9.66 35.92
C GLY A 63 -5.52 8.92 36.40
N ALA A 64 -4.34 9.46 36.12
CA ALA A 64 -3.07 8.92 36.60
C ALA A 64 -2.49 9.81 37.71
N PHE A 65 -1.93 9.18 38.74
CA PHE A 65 -1.24 9.89 39.82
C PHE A 65 -0.01 9.12 40.27
N GLY A 66 1.09 9.84 40.49
CA GLY A 66 2.33 9.28 41.01
C GLY A 66 3.07 10.31 41.86
N LYS A 67 3.28 10.02 43.14
CA LYS A 67 4.04 10.91 44.03
C LYS A 67 4.63 10.18 45.23
N GLU A 68 5.87 10.53 45.54
CA GLU A 68 6.50 10.21 46.83
C GLU A 68 6.15 11.27 47.87
N PHE A 69 5.79 10.83 49.08
CA PHE A 69 5.45 11.73 50.17
C PHE A 69 5.87 11.15 51.52
N THR A 70 6.26 12.04 52.43
CA THR A 70 6.57 11.68 53.81
C THR A 70 5.49 12.27 54.74
N PRO A 71 4.80 11.42 55.52
CA PRO A 71 3.93 11.87 56.60
C PRO A 71 4.76 12.49 57.73
N SER A 72 4.15 13.36 58.54
CA SER A 72 4.82 13.89 59.74
C SER A 72 5.18 12.74 60.70
N ASP A 73 6.25 12.92 61.47
CA ASP A 73 6.75 11.88 62.39
C ASP A 73 5.64 11.36 63.32
N GLY A 74 5.53 10.04 63.43
CA GLY A 74 4.53 9.34 64.24
C GLY A 74 3.13 9.21 63.61
N MET A 75 2.87 9.83 62.45
CA MET A 75 1.55 9.75 61.80
C MET A 75 1.43 8.51 60.91
N GLY A 76 0.56 7.58 61.30
CA GLY A 76 0.18 6.44 60.48
C GLY A 76 -0.80 6.84 59.37
N ILE A 77 -0.42 6.62 58.12
CA ILE A 77 -1.28 6.83 56.95
C ILE A 77 -2.24 5.66 56.84
N GLN A 78 -3.54 5.95 56.90
CA GLN A 78 -4.60 4.95 56.84
C GLN A 78 -5.12 4.71 55.42
N GLY A 79 -4.76 5.56 54.47
CA GLY A 79 -5.20 5.44 53.08
C GLY A 79 -5.04 6.73 52.32
N PHE A 80 -5.61 6.77 51.12
CA PHE A 80 -5.76 7.99 50.34
C PHE A 80 -7.21 8.22 49.94
N VAL A 81 -7.53 9.46 49.58
CA VAL A 81 -8.86 9.87 49.14
C VAL A 81 -8.75 10.68 47.86
N LEU A 82 -9.60 10.36 46.90
CA LEU A 82 -9.85 11.18 45.72
C LEU A 82 -11.00 12.13 46.04
N VAL A 83 -10.73 13.42 46.00
CA VAL A 83 -11.72 14.47 46.21
C VAL A 83 -12.09 15.05 44.85
N LEU A 84 -13.32 14.78 44.45
CA LEU A 84 -13.91 15.32 43.23
C LEU A 84 -14.71 16.57 43.62
N PRO A 85 -14.22 17.79 43.37
CA PRO A 85 -15.03 18.99 43.51
C PRO A 85 -16.19 19.00 42.53
N ARG A 86 -17.13 19.93 42.73
CA ARG A 86 -18.35 20.05 41.93
C ARG A 86 -18.12 20.04 40.41
N SER A 87 -17.01 20.61 39.96
CA SER A 87 -16.60 20.71 38.56
C SER A 87 -16.13 19.39 37.95
N SER A 88 -15.88 18.35 38.73
CA SER A 88 -15.34 17.07 38.25
C SER A 88 -16.39 16.05 37.82
N PHE A 89 -17.66 16.26 38.18
CA PHE A 89 -18.74 15.29 37.98
C PHE A 89 -20.02 15.94 37.41
N PRO A 90 -20.92 15.15 36.81
CA PRO A 90 -22.11 15.67 36.11
C PRO A 90 -22.96 16.62 36.94
N THR A 91 -23.76 17.43 36.24
CA THR A 91 -24.65 18.41 36.86
C THR A 91 -25.80 17.72 37.62
N THR A 92 -26.73 18.53 38.17
CA THR A 92 -27.82 18.08 39.06
C THR A 92 -28.54 16.85 38.53
N GLY A 93 -28.59 15.78 39.31
CA GLY A 93 -29.25 14.54 38.91
C GLY A 93 -28.92 13.37 39.84
N LYS A 94 -29.51 12.22 39.56
CA LYS A 94 -29.21 10.94 40.22
C LYS A 94 -28.34 10.12 39.28
N TRP A 95 -27.24 9.57 39.79
CA TRP A 95 -26.21 8.92 38.98
C TRP A 95 -25.71 7.65 39.65
N LYS A 96 -25.34 6.66 38.83
CA LYS A 96 -24.46 5.56 39.25
C LYS A 96 -23.01 5.97 39.01
N ALA A 97 -22.24 6.16 40.08
CA ALA A 97 -20.83 6.46 40.01
C ALA A 97 -20.02 5.18 40.19
N GLN A 98 -19.39 4.71 39.11
CA GLN A 98 -18.45 3.59 39.17
C GLN A 98 -17.03 4.14 39.21
N VAL A 99 -16.26 3.75 40.23
CA VAL A 99 -14.84 4.06 40.36
C VAL A 99 -14.05 2.77 40.29
N SER A 100 -13.08 2.73 39.38
CA SER A 100 -12.07 1.69 39.25
C SER A 100 -10.72 2.28 39.54
N ILE A 101 -9.89 1.58 40.31
CA ILE A 101 -8.52 1.98 40.60
C ILE A 101 -7.59 0.79 40.41
N GLN A 102 -6.44 1.08 39.81
CA GLN A 102 -5.33 0.16 39.69
C GLN A 102 -4.11 0.76 40.36
N THR A 103 -3.53 0.06 41.34
CA THR A 103 -2.29 0.47 42.01
C THR A 103 -1.11 -0.33 41.48
N SER A 104 0.06 0.28 41.34
CA SER A 104 1.30 -0.41 40.90
C SER A 104 2.30 -0.65 42.02
N SER A 105 1.89 -0.42 43.27
CA SER A 105 2.75 -0.57 44.45
C SER A 105 2.29 -1.76 45.28
N THR A 106 3.11 -2.82 45.28
CA THR A 106 2.90 -4.07 46.02
C THR A 106 2.73 -3.90 47.54
N SER A 107 3.01 -2.70 48.08
CA SER A 107 2.85 -2.33 49.49
C SER A 107 1.50 -1.68 49.83
N LEU A 108 0.70 -1.29 48.84
CA LEU A 108 -0.58 -0.59 49.05
C LEU A 108 -1.75 -1.57 49.00
N LEU A 109 -1.82 -2.44 50.01
CA LEU A 109 -2.97 -3.35 50.17
C LEU A 109 -4.20 -2.54 50.57
N LEU A 110 -5.17 -2.40 49.67
CA LEU A 110 -6.44 -1.74 49.97
C LEU A 110 -7.36 -2.71 50.75
N ASP A 111 -7.92 -2.25 51.87
CA ASP A 111 -8.84 -3.05 52.72
C ASP A 111 -10.26 -3.03 52.16
N ARG A 112 -10.74 -1.83 51.91
CA ARG A 112 -12.10 -1.55 51.47
C ARG A 112 -12.12 -0.24 50.71
N MET A 113 -13.22 0.00 50.00
CA MET A 113 -13.52 1.30 49.41
C MET A 113 -14.88 1.77 49.90
N TYR A 114 -14.98 3.06 50.22
CA TYR A 114 -16.25 3.72 50.51
C TYR A 114 -16.25 5.13 49.91
N ALA A 115 -17.44 5.68 49.67
CA ALA A 115 -17.59 7.03 49.16
C ALA A 115 -18.42 7.90 50.10
N ARG A 116 -18.15 9.21 50.13
CA ARG A 116 -18.94 10.20 50.86
C ARG A 116 -19.33 11.35 49.95
N GLY A 117 -20.58 11.79 50.07
CA GLY A 117 -21.02 13.07 49.53
C GLY A 117 -20.82 14.15 50.59
N ARG A 118 -20.35 15.33 50.19
CA ARG A 118 -20.27 16.50 51.06
C ARG A 118 -21.06 17.68 50.51
N VAL A 119 -21.60 18.47 51.45
CA VAL A 119 -22.18 19.79 51.20
C VAL A 119 -21.45 20.78 52.09
N LYS A 120 -20.57 21.57 51.49
CA LYS A 120 -19.94 22.70 52.16
C LYS A 120 -20.92 23.84 52.32
N ARG A 121 -21.00 24.42 53.52
CA ARG A 121 -21.91 25.52 53.83
C ARG A 121 -21.10 26.74 54.29
N PRO A 122 -21.26 27.93 53.66
CA PRO A 122 -20.45 29.10 53.98
C PRO A 122 -20.46 29.51 55.46
N ASN A 123 -21.59 29.32 56.16
CA ASN A 123 -21.80 29.79 57.53
C ASN A 123 -22.31 28.69 58.49
N ALA A 124 -22.11 27.42 58.16
CA ALA A 124 -22.58 26.30 59.00
C ALA A 124 -21.64 25.10 58.85
N SER A 125 -21.74 24.13 59.76
CA SER A 125 -20.95 22.90 59.67
C SER A 125 -21.19 22.17 58.36
N ASP A 126 -20.13 21.67 57.73
CA ASP A 126 -20.26 20.84 56.53
C ASP A 126 -21.15 19.62 56.81
N LEU A 127 -22.01 19.29 55.86
CA LEU A 127 -22.75 18.03 55.90
C LEU A 127 -21.96 16.99 55.12
N SER A 128 -21.85 15.80 55.68
CA SER A 128 -21.27 14.66 54.98
C SER A 128 -22.06 13.41 55.26
N GLY A 129 -22.22 12.57 54.24
CA GLY A 129 -22.94 11.30 54.34
C GLY A 129 -22.27 10.24 53.48
N GLN A 130 -22.29 9.00 53.95
CA GLN A 130 -21.80 7.87 53.17
C GLN A 130 -22.75 7.57 52.01
N LEU A 131 -22.16 7.42 50.82
CA LEU A 131 -22.93 7.11 49.61
C LEU A 131 -23.28 5.61 49.58
N PRO A 132 -24.52 5.25 49.20
CA PRO A 132 -24.93 3.86 49.12
C PRO A 132 -24.12 3.10 48.08
N LYS A 133 -23.43 2.05 48.54
CA LYS A 133 -22.69 1.11 47.69
C LYS A 133 -23.68 0.17 47.01
N ILE A 134 -23.55 0.00 45.70
CA ILE A 134 -24.38 -0.90 44.89
C ILE A 134 -23.68 -2.24 44.69
N ALA A 135 -22.44 -2.19 44.21
CA ALA A 135 -21.65 -3.36 43.86
C ALA A 135 -20.17 -3.05 44.07
N SER A 136 -19.38 -4.08 44.35
CA SER A 136 -17.92 -4.00 44.27
C SER A 136 -17.37 -5.26 43.68
N ASP A 137 -16.28 -5.09 42.94
CA ASP A 137 -15.41 -6.16 42.49
C ASP A 137 -13.98 -5.84 42.94
N THR A 138 -13.20 -6.86 43.23
CA THR A 138 -11.83 -6.73 43.74
C THR A 138 -11.00 -7.88 43.22
N ILE A 139 -9.92 -7.53 42.53
CA ILE A 139 -8.88 -8.45 42.09
C ILE A 139 -7.61 -8.06 42.84
N PRO A 140 -7.36 -8.63 44.02
CA PRO A 140 -6.17 -8.33 44.80
C PRO A 140 -4.89 -8.70 44.02
N PRO A 141 -3.76 -8.01 44.27
CA PRO A 141 -3.63 -6.88 45.20
C PRO A 141 -3.97 -5.53 44.58
N ASP A 142 -4.15 -5.46 43.26
CA ASP A 142 -3.89 -4.23 42.52
C ASP A 142 -5.12 -3.59 41.87
N PHE A 143 -6.27 -4.25 41.79
CA PHE A 143 -7.45 -3.70 41.09
C PHE A 143 -8.72 -3.75 41.93
N TYR A 144 -9.38 -2.61 42.05
CA TYR A 144 -10.64 -2.46 42.80
C TYR A 144 -11.63 -1.65 42.00
N THR A 145 -12.86 -2.13 41.92
CA THR A 145 -13.98 -1.41 41.29
C THR A 145 -15.16 -1.36 42.23
N VAL A 146 -15.75 -0.17 42.45
CA VAL A 146 -16.95 -0.01 43.26
C VAL A 146 -17.92 0.96 42.61
N THR A 147 -19.21 0.63 42.68
CA THR A 147 -20.30 1.45 42.17
C THR A 147 -21.14 2.00 43.31
N TYR A 148 -21.46 3.30 43.26
CA TYR A 148 -22.28 4.01 44.25
C TYR A 148 -23.46 4.73 43.60
N ASN A 149 -24.56 4.85 44.33
CA ASN A 149 -25.61 5.79 43.98
C ASN A 149 -25.26 7.19 44.49
N VAL A 150 -25.34 8.18 43.61
CA VAL A 150 -24.99 9.57 43.89
C VAL A 150 -26.13 10.48 43.47
N ASN A 151 -26.65 11.29 44.39
CA ASN A 151 -27.50 12.42 44.06
C ASN A 151 -26.64 13.69 44.05
N SER A 152 -26.30 14.20 42.87
CA SER A 152 -25.40 15.34 42.70
C SER A 152 -26.07 16.70 42.94
N GLN A 153 -27.39 16.74 43.17
CA GLN A 153 -28.16 17.99 43.20
C GLN A 153 -27.65 19.00 44.23
N SER A 154 -27.30 18.53 45.43
CA SER A 154 -26.84 19.39 46.54
C SER A 154 -25.36 19.20 46.89
N LEU A 155 -24.65 18.29 46.24
CA LEU A 155 -23.28 17.94 46.62
C LEU A 155 -22.28 18.97 46.10
N THR A 156 -21.42 19.47 46.99
CA THR A 156 -20.28 20.32 46.62
C THR A 156 -19.05 19.50 46.24
N SER A 157 -18.95 18.26 46.75
CA SER A 157 -17.90 17.32 46.38
C SER A 157 -18.30 15.87 46.64
N VAL A 158 -17.69 14.96 45.90
CA VAL A 158 -17.73 13.51 46.14
C VAL A 158 -16.33 13.05 46.52
N GLU A 159 -16.20 12.30 47.62
CA GLU A 159 -14.93 11.79 48.12
C GLU A 159 -14.91 10.27 48.05
N PHE A 160 -13.98 9.69 47.29
CA PHE A 160 -13.74 8.24 47.25
C PHE A 160 -12.55 7.90 48.14
N PHE A 161 -12.78 7.12 49.18
CA PHE A 161 -11.76 6.72 50.15
C PHE A 161 -11.24 5.32 49.83
N PHE A 162 -9.91 5.20 49.89
CA PHE A 162 -9.14 3.99 49.65
C PHE A 162 -8.29 3.67 50.90
N PRO A 163 -8.91 3.12 51.95
CA PRO A 163 -8.21 2.59 53.12
C PRO A 163 -7.19 1.51 52.80
N TYR A 164 -6.04 1.58 53.45
CA TYR A 164 -5.06 0.50 53.51
C TYR A 164 -5.44 -0.53 54.57
N ALA A 165 -5.04 -1.79 54.36
CA ALA A 165 -5.19 -2.89 55.31
C ALA A 165 -4.50 -2.61 56.65
N PHE A 166 -3.36 -1.91 56.61
CA PHE A 166 -2.61 -1.52 57.80
C PHE A 166 -2.09 -0.09 57.63
N PRO A 167 -1.95 0.68 58.72
CA PRO A 167 -1.34 2.01 58.66
C PRO A 167 0.10 1.95 58.15
N LEU A 168 0.46 2.87 57.25
CA LEU A 168 1.80 3.00 56.70
C LEU A 168 2.56 4.15 57.37
N TYR A 169 3.86 3.97 57.58
CA TYR A 169 4.74 4.92 58.28
C TYR A 169 5.99 5.24 57.45
N GLY A 170 6.60 6.40 57.69
CA GLY A 170 7.77 6.85 56.93
C GLY A 170 7.44 7.20 55.48
N THR A 171 8.46 7.38 54.64
CA THR A 171 8.27 7.79 53.24
C THR A 171 7.51 6.73 52.45
N GLN A 172 6.45 7.17 51.77
CA GLN A 172 5.56 6.34 50.97
C GLN A 172 5.54 6.81 49.52
N ARG A 173 5.31 5.87 48.60
CA ARG A 173 5.10 6.17 47.18
C ARG A 173 3.70 5.73 46.78
N LEU A 174 2.88 6.69 46.34
CA LEU A 174 1.54 6.43 45.84
C LEU A 174 1.56 6.54 44.31
N ASN A 175 1.28 5.43 43.64
CA ASN A 175 1.10 5.37 42.19
C ASN A 175 -0.17 4.61 41.85
N PHE A 176 -1.08 5.24 41.10
CA PHE A 176 -2.31 4.61 40.63
C PHE A 176 -2.78 5.17 39.29
N SER A 177 -3.59 4.36 38.61
CA SER A 177 -4.46 4.78 37.52
C SER A 177 -5.91 4.55 37.94
N SER A 178 -6.81 5.46 37.60
CA SER A 178 -8.22 5.37 37.96
C SER A 178 -9.13 5.73 36.80
N VAL A 179 -10.26 5.03 36.71
CA VAL A 179 -11.36 5.35 35.81
C VAL A 179 -12.59 5.62 36.67
N ILE A 180 -13.23 6.77 36.48
CA ILE A 180 -14.51 7.07 37.11
C ILE A 180 -15.51 7.34 36.00
N SER A 181 -16.69 6.73 36.10
CA SER A 181 -17.79 6.97 35.18
C SER A 181 -19.08 7.25 35.93
N PHE A 182 -19.86 8.19 35.41
CA PHE A 182 -21.21 8.47 35.86
C PHE A 182 -22.17 8.03 34.77
N ARG A 183 -23.11 7.14 35.14
CA ARG A 183 -24.16 6.63 34.26
C ARG A 183 -25.54 6.94 34.84
N ASP A 184 -26.55 6.83 34.00
CA ASP A 184 -27.93 7.06 34.40
C ASP A 184 -28.34 6.14 35.56
N TYR A 185 -29.06 6.74 36.51
CA TYR A 185 -29.61 6.04 37.65
C TYR A 185 -30.88 5.27 37.25
N GLU A 186 -30.92 3.97 37.56
CA GLU A 186 -32.07 3.11 37.20
C GLU A 186 -32.99 2.86 38.41
N SER A 187 -32.44 2.53 39.58
CA SER A 187 -33.16 2.38 40.85
C SER A 187 -32.18 2.08 42.01
N GLY A 188 -32.63 2.19 43.27
CA GLY A 188 -31.86 1.85 44.46
C GLY A 188 -31.95 2.87 45.61
N ASN A 189 -31.29 2.57 46.72
CA ASN A 189 -31.23 3.51 47.85
C ASN A 189 -30.33 4.70 47.50
N ILE A 190 -30.80 5.90 47.83
CA ILE A 190 -30.03 7.15 47.77
C ILE A 190 -30.04 7.74 49.19
N ASN A 191 -28.85 7.89 49.77
CA ASN A 191 -28.70 8.64 51.01
C ASN A 191 -28.37 10.08 50.65
N ASN A 192 -29.31 10.99 50.92
CA ASN A 192 -29.01 12.41 50.93
C ASN A 192 -28.38 12.76 52.28
N PRO A 193 -27.35 13.62 52.34
CA PRO A 193 -26.95 14.24 53.60
C PRO A 193 -28.17 14.98 54.17
N VAL A 194 -28.72 14.54 55.30
CA VAL A 194 -29.97 15.08 55.85
C VAL A 194 -29.67 16.34 56.67
N ALA A 195 -30.22 17.48 56.25
CA ALA A 195 -30.35 18.69 57.05
C ALA A 195 -31.80 18.79 57.60
N PRO A 196 -32.05 19.48 58.73
CA PRO A 196 -33.42 19.80 59.16
C PRO A 196 -34.15 20.62 58.08
N LEU A 197 -35.47 20.50 58.05
CA LEU A 197 -36.32 21.30 57.14
C LEU A 197 -36.19 22.79 57.48
N PRO A 198 -35.90 23.65 56.49
CA PRO A 198 -35.82 25.10 56.69
C PRO A 198 -37.19 25.70 57.04
N ASP A 199 -37.21 26.82 57.77
CA ASP A 199 -38.46 27.52 58.11
C ASP A 199 -39.13 28.18 56.88
N ALA A 200 -40.38 28.64 57.00
CA ALA A 200 -41.13 29.22 55.88
C ALA A 200 -40.49 30.49 55.26
N SER A 201 -39.69 31.23 56.02
CA SER A 201 -38.93 32.40 55.56
C SER A 201 -37.71 31.96 54.75
N GLU A 202 -36.98 30.96 55.24
CA GLU A 202 -35.87 30.32 54.54
C GLU A 202 -36.36 29.62 53.26
N GLN A 203 -37.55 29.04 53.27
CA GLN A 203 -38.17 28.40 52.11
C GLN A 203 -38.52 29.43 51.01
N ASN A 204 -39.07 30.59 51.38
CA ASN A 204 -39.36 31.67 50.43
C ASN A 204 -38.08 32.31 49.87
N GLN A 205 -37.03 32.48 50.67
CA GLN A 205 -35.72 32.91 50.17
C GLN A 205 -35.08 31.85 49.26
N ALA A 206 -35.19 30.56 49.60
CA ALA A 206 -34.70 29.47 48.76
C ALA A 206 -35.43 29.41 47.41
N ILE A 207 -36.74 29.66 47.38
CA ILE A 207 -37.51 29.77 46.13
C ILE A 207 -37.05 30.98 45.32
N ALA A 208 -36.90 32.15 45.94
CA ALA A 208 -36.42 33.35 45.25
C ALA A 208 -35.01 33.15 44.66
N ASN A 209 -34.10 32.55 45.43
CA ASN A 209 -32.76 32.19 44.97
C ASN A 209 -32.81 31.16 43.85
N SER A 210 -33.67 30.14 43.95
CA SER A 210 -33.85 29.13 42.90
C SER A 210 -34.38 29.73 41.59
N VAL A 211 -35.28 30.71 41.66
CA VAL A 211 -35.78 31.43 40.48
C VAL A 211 -34.65 32.28 39.87
N GLN A 212 -33.88 32.98 40.69
CA GLN A 212 -32.72 33.75 40.23
C GLN A 212 -31.63 32.85 39.62
N ASP A 213 -31.34 31.70 40.23
CA ASP A 213 -30.39 30.71 39.72
C ASP A 213 -30.90 30.10 38.42
N THR A 214 -32.20 29.86 38.29
CA THR A 214 -32.80 29.39 37.03
C THR A 214 -32.67 30.44 35.94
N ALA A 215 -32.91 31.72 36.24
CA ALA A 215 -32.74 32.82 35.30
C ALA A 215 -31.27 32.98 34.87
N ASN A 216 -30.34 32.95 35.83
CA ASN A 216 -28.89 33.00 35.58
C ASN A 216 -28.42 31.81 34.74
N ASN A 217 -28.85 30.59 35.08
CA ASN A 217 -28.52 29.39 34.34
C ASN A 217 -29.10 29.41 32.91
N THR A 218 -30.32 29.94 32.74
CA THR A 218 -30.93 30.11 31.42
C THR A 218 -30.15 31.12 30.59
N ALA A 219 -29.75 32.26 31.16
CA ALA A 219 -28.92 33.25 30.48
C ALA A 219 -27.55 32.67 30.06
N VAL A 220 -26.90 31.89 30.94
CA VAL A 220 -25.64 31.18 30.62
C VAL A 220 -25.85 30.13 29.53
N LEU A 221 -26.99 29.43 29.53
CA LEU A 221 -27.32 28.44 28.50
C LEU A 221 -27.48 29.11 27.13
N VAL A 222 -28.17 30.26 27.07
CA VAL A 222 -28.33 31.08 25.86
C VAL A 222 -26.98 31.55 25.34
N GLN A 223 -26.12 32.10 26.20
CA GLN A 223 -24.76 32.51 25.80
C GLN A 223 -23.92 31.34 25.24
N LYS A 224 -24.03 30.15 25.86
CA LYS A 224 -23.37 28.94 25.36
C LYS A 224 -23.93 28.50 24.01
N GLN A 225 -25.23 28.63 23.79
CA GLN A 225 -25.85 28.34 22.50
C GLN A 225 -25.33 29.29 21.41
N ASP A 226 -25.22 30.60 21.69
CA ASP A 226 -24.66 31.56 20.75
C ASP A 226 -23.21 31.20 20.37
N THR A 227 -22.37 30.84 21.35
CA THR A 227 -21.00 30.37 21.10
C THR A 227 -20.95 29.08 20.26
N ILE A 228 -21.84 28.12 20.52
CA ILE A 228 -21.91 26.88 19.73
C ILE A 228 -22.33 27.19 18.29
N ILE A 229 -23.28 28.10 18.08
CA ILE A 229 -23.72 28.52 16.75
C ILE A 229 -22.56 29.17 15.99
N GLU A 230 -21.81 30.08 16.61
CA GLU A 230 -20.61 30.68 16.01
C GLU A 230 -19.56 29.62 15.63
N GLN A 231 -19.29 28.67 16.52
CA GLN A 231 -18.37 27.56 16.24
C GLN A 231 -18.83 26.68 15.08
N ILE A 232 -20.14 26.42 14.98
CA ILE A 232 -20.73 25.67 13.86
C ILE A 232 -20.55 26.44 12.55
N VAL A 233 -20.80 27.76 12.56
CA VAL A 233 -20.61 28.62 11.39
C VAL A 233 -19.14 28.61 10.94
N ASP A 234 -18.21 28.84 11.87
CA ASP A 234 -16.76 28.85 11.58
C ASP A 234 -16.27 27.50 11.07
N THR A 235 -16.75 26.40 11.67
CA THR A 235 -16.42 25.04 11.24
C THR A 235 -16.97 24.78 9.83
N THR A 236 -18.22 25.19 9.56
CA THR A 236 -18.85 25.04 8.25
C THR A 236 -18.12 25.84 7.19
N GLN A 237 -17.72 27.07 7.49
CA GLN A 237 -16.93 27.91 6.59
C GLN A 237 -15.55 27.29 6.33
N THR A 238 -14.90 26.77 7.37
CA THR A 238 -13.59 26.11 7.26
C THR A 238 -13.68 24.87 6.37
N ILE A 239 -14.69 24.01 6.59
CA ILE A 239 -14.93 22.82 5.76
C ILE A 239 -15.25 23.23 4.32
N SER A 240 -16.08 24.26 4.12
CA SER A 240 -16.41 24.78 2.79
C SER A 240 -15.16 25.25 2.03
N ASN A 241 -14.28 26.02 2.69
CA ASN A 241 -13.02 26.47 2.11
C ASN A 241 -12.07 25.30 1.79
N GLN A 242 -12.03 24.28 2.66
CA GLN A 242 -11.24 23.07 2.42
C GLN A 242 -11.76 22.27 1.23
N LEU A 243 -13.08 22.13 1.10
CA LEU A 243 -13.72 21.47 -0.04
C LEU A 243 -13.47 22.23 -1.35
N HIS A 244 -13.56 23.55 -1.33
CA HIS A 244 -13.23 24.37 -2.50
C HIS A 244 -11.76 24.18 -2.92
N SER A 245 -10.83 24.26 -1.96
CA SER A 245 -9.40 24.03 -2.20
C SER A 245 -9.12 22.62 -2.75
N PHE A 246 -9.85 21.61 -2.28
CA PHE A 246 -9.76 20.24 -2.80
C PHE A 246 -10.21 20.15 -4.26
N TRP A 247 -11.36 20.77 -4.60
CA TRP A 247 -11.85 20.78 -5.98
C TRP A 247 -10.91 21.52 -6.94
N ASP A 248 -10.31 22.63 -6.50
CA ASP A 248 -9.33 23.38 -7.31
C ASP A 248 -8.07 22.55 -7.58
N GLN A 249 -7.56 21.85 -6.57
CA GLN A 249 -6.43 20.93 -6.74
C GLN A 249 -6.78 19.80 -7.71
N LEU A 250 -7.96 19.20 -7.55
CA LEU A 250 -8.43 18.12 -8.40
C LEU A 250 -8.59 18.57 -9.86
N ALA A 251 -9.14 19.76 -10.09
CA ALA A 251 -9.25 20.36 -11.43
C ALA A 251 -7.88 20.64 -12.05
N GLY A 252 -6.90 21.07 -11.25
CA GLY A 252 -5.52 21.24 -11.67
C GLY A 252 -4.86 19.93 -12.10
N GLU A 253 -5.04 18.86 -11.33
CA GLU A 253 -4.53 17.52 -11.65
C GLU A 253 -5.17 16.95 -12.93
N PHE A 254 -6.49 17.07 -13.09
CA PHE A 254 -7.17 16.65 -14.32
C PHE A 254 -6.66 17.42 -15.56
N THR A 255 -6.45 18.74 -15.42
CA THR A 255 -5.90 19.57 -16.49
C THR A 255 -4.47 19.15 -16.86
N ASN A 256 -3.63 18.92 -15.86
CA ASN A 256 -2.26 18.45 -16.05
C ASN A 256 -2.21 17.09 -16.76
N MET A 257 -3.04 16.14 -16.29
CA MET A 257 -3.14 14.81 -16.88
C MET A 257 -3.61 14.88 -18.33
N TYR A 258 -4.64 15.68 -18.63
CA TYR A 258 -5.13 15.87 -20.00
C TYR A 258 -4.04 16.42 -20.93
N ASN A 259 -3.31 17.44 -20.49
CA ASN A 259 -2.21 18.01 -21.26
C ASN A 259 -1.09 17.00 -21.53
N LYS A 260 -0.67 16.25 -20.50
CA LYS A 260 0.35 15.19 -20.63
C LYS A 260 -0.09 14.08 -21.57
N MET A 261 -1.33 13.64 -21.48
CA MET A 261 -1.89 12.60 -22.36
C MET A 261 -1.91 13.05 -23.83
N ASN A 262 -2.32 14.29 -24.10
CA ASN A 262 -2.30 14.83 -25.46
C ASN A 262 -0.88 14.97 -26.00
N GLN A 263 0.07 15.39 -25.16
CA GLN A 263 1.48 15.45 -25.53
C GLN A 263 2.01 14.06 -25.88
N HIS A 264 1.82 13.07 -25.00
CA HIS A 264 2.29 11.70 -25.22
C HIS A 264 1.65 11.08 -26.48
N HIS A 265 0.36 11.28 -26.68
CA HIS A 265 -0.32 10.79 -27.89
C HIS A 265 0.28 11.39 -29.17
N SER A 266 0.62 12.68 -29.15
CA SER A 266 1.27 13.36 -30.28
C SER A 266 2.68 12.82 -30.53
N GLU A 267 3.44 12.58 -29.46
CA GLU A 267 4.78 11.99 -29.51
C GLU A 267 4.75 10.56 -30.06
N ASP A 268 3.81 9.73 -29.62
CA ASP A 268 3.60 8.36 -30.10
C ASP A 268 3.23 8.32 -31.59
N LEU A 269 2.32 9.20 -32.03
CA LEU A 269 1.95 9.33 -33.45
C LEU A 269 3.16 9.73 -34.30
N ALA A 270 3.99 10.66 -33.82
CA ALA A 270 5.20 11.08 -34.52
C ALA A 270 6.25 9.97 -34.55
N ALA A 271 6.40 9.20 -33.48
CA ALA A 271 7.31 8.06 -33.42
C ALA A 271 6.87 6.93 -34.35
N ASN A 272 5.58 6.58 -34.36
CA ASN A 272 5.02 5.58 -35.26
C ASN A 272 5.16 5.98 -36.73
N ARG A 273 4.98 7.27 -37.05
CA ARG A 273 5.22 7.78 -38.39
C ARG A 273 6.66 7.58 -38.81
N ARG A 274 7.63 8.03 -37.98
CA ARG A 274 9.07 7.85 -38.25
C ARG A 274 9.46 6.38 -38.42
N ASN A 275 8.98 5.50 -37.54
CA ASN A 275 9.24 4.07 -37.66
C ASN A 275 8.67 3.48 -38.97
N THR A 276 7.50 3.96 -39.39
CA THR A 276 6.89 3.51 -40.65
C THR A 276 7.67 4.02 -41.85
N GLU A 277 8.10 5.28 -41.83
CA GLU A 277 8.97 5.88 -42.85
C GLU A 277 10.29 5.10 -42.97
N ASP A 278 10.97 4.80 -41.84
CA ASP A 278 12.21 4.00 -41.83
C ASP A 278 12.02 2.59 -42.44
N ILE A 279 10.88 1.95 -42.17
CA ILE A 279 10.54 0.64 -42.76
C ILE A 279 10.33 0.78 -44.26
N ILE A 280 9.61 1.81 -44.71
CA ILE A 280 9.35 2.06 -46.13
C ILE A 280 10.67 2.32 -46.86
N ASP A 281 11.52 3.19 -46.33
CA ASP A 281 12.82 3.53 -46.93
C ASP A 281 13.72 2.28 -47.03
N SER A 282 13.73 1.43 -45.99
CA SER A 282 14.45 0.16 -46.00
C SER A 282 13.90 -0.80 -47.06
N GLN A 283 12.58 -0.92 -47.18
CA GLN A 283 11.92 -1.76 -48.19
C GLN A 283 12.17 -1.25 -49.60
N GLU A 284 12.13 0.07 -49.83
CA GLU A 284 12.43 0.70 -51.11
C GLU A 284 13.87 0.44 -51.53
N SER A 285 14.82 0.62 -50.60
CA SER A 285 16.24 0.31 -50.84
C SER A 285 16.46 -1.16 -51.19
N ASN A 286 15.86 -2.08 -50.41
CA ASN A 286 15.95 -3.52 -50.67
C ASN A 286 15.35 -3.90 -52.02
N THR A 287 14.17 -3.36 -52.35
CA THR A 287 13.49 -3.61 -53.63
C THR A 287 14.33 -3.11 -54.80
N THR A 288 14.90 -1.91 -54.68
CA THR A 288 15.81 -1.34 -55.69
C THR A 288 17.03 -2.24 -55.90
N ASN A 289 17.64 -2.76 -54.83
CA ASN A 289 18.76 -3.69 -54.93
C ASN A 289 18.37 -5.01 -55.63
N ILE A 290 17.19 -5.56 -55.33
CA ILE A 290 16.67 -6.76 -56.00
C ILE A 290 16.45 -6.49 -57.49
N ILE A 291 15.84 -5.37 -57.86
CA ILE A 291 15.62 -4.98 -59.26
C ILE A 291 16.95 -4.85 -59.99
N ASN A 292 17.93 -4.14 -59.42
CA ASN A 292 19.24 -3.98 -60.02
C ASN A 292 19.95 -5.32 -60.25
N ASN A 293 19.90 -6.23 -59.26
CA ASN A 293 20.46 -7.57 -59.39
C ASN A 293 19.75 -8.40 -60.47
N ASN A 294 18.41 -8.34 -60.53
CA ASN A 294 17.63 -9.05 -61.52
C ASN A 294 17.91 -8.53 -62.95
N ASN A 295 18.05 -7.22 -63.12
CA ASN A 295 18.43 -6.62 -64.39
C ASN A 295 19.82 -7.10 -64.82
N ALA A 296 20.82 -7.04 -63.93
CA ALA A 296 22.16 -7.53 -64.21
C ALA A 296 22.21 -9.02 -64.58
N ASN A 297 21.40 -9.85 -63.90
CA ASN A 297 21.29 -11.27 -64.22
C ASN A 297 20.60 -11.50 -65.57
N THR A 298 19.56 -10.73 -65.89
CA THR A 298 18.85 -10.78 -67.17
C THR A 298 19.79 -10.39 -68.31
N ASP A 299 20.58 -9.33 -68.14
CA ASP A 299 21.57 -8.90 -69.12
C ASP A 299 22.64 -9.97 -69.37
N LYS A 300 23.12 -10.63 -68.31
CA LYS A 300 24.05 -11.77 -68.45
C LYS A 300 23.43 -12.94 -69.20
N LEU A 301 22.15 -13.23 -68.96
CA LEU A 301 21.46 -14.32 -69.66
C LEU A 301 21.21 -13.99 -71.13
N ALA A 302 20.76 -12.77 -71.42
CA ALA A 302 20.41 -12.33 -72.77
C ALA A 302 21.65 -12.09 -73.64
N ASN A 303 22.70 -11.47 -73.09
CA ASN A 303 23.84 -10.97 -73.85
C ASN A 303 25.18 -11.63 -73.46
N GLY A 304 25.25 -12.34 -72.34
CA GLY A 304 26.50 -12.94 -71.84
C GLY A 304 26.85 -14.29 -72.46
N TYR A 305 25.97 -14.88 -73.27
CA TYR A 305 26.28 -16.12 -73.98
C TYR A 305 27.19 -15.84 -75.19
N ASP A 306 28.50 -15.97 -74.99
CA ASP A 306 29.49 -15.89 -76.06
C ASP A 306 29.55 -17.21 -76.85
N LYS A 307 28.85 -17.25 -77.99
CA LYS A 307 28.86 -18.40 -78.91
C LYS A 307 30.10 -18.44 -79.81
N SER A 308 30.97 -17.43 -79.78
CA SER A 308 32.11 -17.33 -80.70
C SER A 308 33.02 -18.56 -80.69
N ARG A 309 33.24 -19.17 -79.52
CA ARG A 309 34.02 -20.41 -79.39
C ARG A 309 33.35 -21.61 -80.05
N LEU A 310 32.03 -21.73 -79.94
CA LEU A 310 31.27 -22.80 -80.59
C LEU A 310 31.21 -22.57 -82.10
N ASP A 311 31.00 -21.33 -82.54
CA ASP A 311 30.99 -20.99 -83.96
C ASP A 311 32.36 -21.22 -84.59
N ASN A 312 33.45 -20.87 -83.90
CA ASN A 312 34.82 -21.18 -84.33
C ASN A 312 35.06 -22.69 -84.40
N SER A 313 34.70 -23.44 -83.35
CA SER A 313 34.82 -24.89 -83.35
C SER A 313 34.01 -25.55 -84.47
N ASN A 314 32.82 -25.01 -84.79
CA ASN A 314 31.97 -25.52 -85.86
C ASN A 314 32.57 -25.22 -87.25
N ALA A 315 33.16 -24.03 -87.43
CA ALA A 315 33.90 -23.68 -88.64
C ALA A 315 35.11 -24.61 -88.86
N GLN A 316 35.93 -24.81 -87.81
CA GLN A 316 37.07 -25.73 -87.86
C GLN A 316 36.66 -27.17 -88.19
N LEU A 317 35.57 -27.65 -87.60
CA LEU A 317 35.02 -28.98 -87.90
C LEU A 317 34.56 -29.07 -89.36
N ASN A 318 33.85 -28.05 -89.85
CA ASN A 318 33.36 -28.01 -91.22
C ASN A 318 34.51 -28.01 -92.24
N ASP A 319 35.56 -27.23 -91.99
CA ASP A 319 36.77 -27.21 -92.82
C ASP A 319 37.48 -28.58 -92.80
N SER A 320 37.58 -29.22 -91.62
CA SER A 320 38.16 -30.56 -91.50
C SER A 320 37.35 -31.60 -92.27
N ILE A 321 36.01 -31.55 -92.22
CA ILE A 321 35.12 -32.45 -92.97
C ILE A 321 35.31 -32.23 -94.47
N HIS A 322 35.35 -30.97 -94.92
CA HIS A 322 35.53 -30.64 -96.33
C HIS A 322 36.88 -31.16 -96.87
N ASN A 323 37.97 -30.96 -96.11
CA ASN A 323 39.28 -31.49 -96.48
C ASN A 323 39.29 -33.03 -96.56
N MET A 324 38.62 -33.72 -95.64
CA MET A 324 38.50 -35.18 -95.72
C MET A 324 37.73 -35.63 -96.95
N GLN A 325 36.65 -34.93 -97.33
CA GLN A 325 35.87 -35.25 -98.52
C GLN A 325 36.69 -35.09 -99.80
N GLU A 326 37.51 -34.03 -99.90
CA GLU A 326 38.40 -33.85 -101.06
C GLU A 326 39.52 -34.90 -101.08
N ASN A 327 40.12 -35.23 -99.92
CA ASN A 327 41.10 -36.31 -99.83
C ASN A 327 40.49 -37.67 -100.23
N GLU A 328 39.26 -37.96 -99.80
CA GLU A 328 38.54 -39.19 -100.18
C GLU A 328 38.27 -39.21 -101.69
N LYS A 329 37.85 -38.09 -102.27
CA LYS A 329 37.64 -37.98 -103.71
C LYS A 329 38.92 -38.22 -104.50
N GLN A 330 40.05 -37.63 -104.08
CA GLN A 330 41.35 -37.89 -104.68
C GLN A 330 41.75 -39.36 -104.57
N LEU A 331 41.58 -39.97 -103.39
CA LEU A 331 41.85 -41.38 -103.18
C LEU A 331 41.01 -42.27 -104.12
N MET A 332 39.72 -41.96 -104.28
CA MET A 332 38.83 -42.69 -105.19
C MET A 332 39.25 -42.52 -106.65
N GLU A 333 39.71 -41.34 -107.04
CA GLU A 333 40.24 -41.07 -108.38
C GLU A 333 41.54 -41.86 -108.64
N ASP A 334 42.47 -41.86 -107.67
CA ASP A 334 43.72 -42.64 -107.73
C ASP A 334 43.46 -44.15 -107.83
N VAL A 335 42.51 -44.67 -107.05
CA VAL A 335 42.09 -46.08 -107.13
C VAL A 335 41.51 -46.39 -108.51
N SER A 336 40.62 -45.53 -109.02
CA SER A 336 40.04 -45.69 -110.36
C SER A 336 41.12 -45.69 -111.46
N ASN A 337 42.07 -44.76 -111.40
CA ASN A 337 43.18 -44.66 -112.34
C ASN A 337 44.08 -45.91 -112.31
N ASN A 338 44.41 -46.42 -111.12
CA ASN A 338 45.18 -47.66 -110.98
C ASN A 338 44.44 -48.88 -111.53
N ILE A 339 43.12 -48.98 -111.32
CA ILE A 339 42.31 -50.06 -111.90
C ILE A 339 42.27 -49.95 -113.43
N ASN A 340 42.05 -48.75 -113.97
CA ASN A 340 41.93 -48.54 -115.42
C ASN A 340 43.27 -48.69 -116.17
N SER A 341 44.39 -48.38 -115.51
CA SER A 341 45.73 -48.57 -116.08
C SER A 341 46.25 -50.00 -115.93
N PHE A 342 45.54 -50.87 -115.21
CA PHE A 342 45.87 -52.28 -115.10
C PHE A 342 45.77 -52.97 -116.47
N ARG A 343 46.92 -53.32 -117.05
CA ARG A 343 47.00 -54.14 -118.25
C ARG A 343 47.39 -55.56 -117.89
N TYR A 344 46.61 -56.53 -118.37
CA TYR A 344 47.08 -57.91 -118.44
C TYR A 344 48.17 -57.98 -119.51
N ASP A 345 49.39 -58.32 -119.11
CA ASP A 345 50.48 -58.57 -120.06
C ASP A 345 50.07 -59.70 -121.01
N ASP A 346 50.17 -59.41 -122.31
CA ASP A 346 49.68 -60.20 -123.43
C ASP A 346 50.44 -61.55 -123.54
N TYR A 347 50.00 -62.52 -122.73
CA TYR A 347 50.52 -63.89 -122.74
C TYR A 347 50.40 -64.52 -124.14
N PHE A 348 49.41 -64.09 -124.94
CA PHE A 348 49.11 -64.64 -126.26
C PHE A 348 50.13 -64.24 -127.34
N THR A 349 50.72 -63.05 -127.31
CA THR A 349 51.81 -62.72 -128.27
C THR A 349 53.05 -63.56 -128.01
N ARG A 350 53.34 -63.91 -126.75
CA ARG A 350 54.57 -64.60 -126.35
C ARG A 350 54.64 -66.06 -126.81
N ILE A 351 53.49 -66.72 -126.99
CA ILE A 351 53.39 -68.13 -127.44
C ILE A 351 53.32 -68.29 -128.97
N ARG A 352 53.06 -67.20 -129.70
CA ARG A 352 52.86 -67.23 -131.15
C ARG A 352 54.15 -67.55 -131.92
N GLY A 353 55.29 -66.98 -131.51
CA GLY A 353 56.59 -67.24 -132.14
C GLY A 353 56.99 -68.72 -132.09
N PRO A 354 57.07 -69.33 -130.89
CA PRO A 354 57.43 -70.75 -130.75
C PRO A 354 56.50 -71.70 -131.51
N LEU A 355 55.20 -71.44 -131.56
CA LEU A 355 54.24 -72.26 -132.32
C LEU A 355 54.47 -72.17 -133.83
N SER A 356 54.85 -70.99 -134.34
CA SER A 356 55.23 -70.82 -135.74
C SER A 356 56.49 -71.61 -136.09
N ASP A 357 57.50 -71.60 -135.20
CA ASP A 357 58.75 -72.33 -135.40
C ASP A 357 58.55 -73.85 -135.38
N ILE A 358 57.71 -74.35 -134.45
CA ILE A 358 57.30 -75.76 -134.41
C ILE A 358 56.59 -76.16 -135.71
N SER A 359 55.69 -75.32 -136.22
CA SER A 359 55.01 -75.57 -137.50
C SER A 359 55.98 -75.62 -138.69
N TYR A 360 56.98 -74.73 -138.71
CA TYR A 360 58.03 -74.71 -139.74
C TYR A 360 58.88 -75.98 -139.69
N PHE A 361 59.32 -76.38 -138.49
CA PHE A 361 60.10 -77.60 -138.27
C PHE A 361 59.36 -78.85 -138.73
N LEU A 362 58.09 -79.00 -138.34
CA LEU A 362 57.26 -80.15 -138.71
C LEU A 362 57.03 -80.22 -140.24
N ASN A 363 56.81 -79.09 -140.90
CA ASN A 363 56.71 -79.05 -142.37
C ASN A 363 58.02 -79.41 -143.07
N HIS A 364 59.16 -79.00 -142.51
CA HIS A 364 60.47 -79.31 -143.09
C HIS A 364 60.82 -80.80 -143.00
N ILE A 365 60.47 -81.47 -141.89
CA ILE A 365 60.59 -82.92 -141.77
C ILE A 365 59.69 -83.63 -142.78
N TYR A 366 58.43 -83.19 -142.90
CA TYR A 366 57.46 -83.83 -143.79
C TYR A 366 57.88 -83.76 -145.27
N ASN A 367 58.47 -82.65 -145.70
CA ASN A 367 58.89 -82.47 -147.09
C ASN A 367 60.19 -83.20 -147.47
N ASN A 368 61.06 -83.51 -146.51
CA ASN A 368 62.32 -84.24 -146.76
C ASN A 368 62.17 -85.77 -146.70
N MET A 369 60.95 -86.29 -146.47
CA MET A 369 60.63 -87.73 -146.49
C MET A 369 59.94 -88.18 -147.79
N LYS A 370 60.07 -87.43 -148.90
CA LYS A 370 59.56 -87.82 -150.24
C LYS A 370 60.66 -87.93 -151.28
#